data_AF-A0A845CY89-F1
#
_entry.id   AF-A0A845CY89-F1
#
_cell.length_a   1.000
_cell.length_b   1.000
_cell.length_c   1.000
_cell.angle_alpha   90.00
_cell.angle_beta   90.00
_cell.angle_gamma   90.00
#
_symmetry.space_group_name_H-M   'P 1'
#
loop_
_entity.id
_entity.type
_entity.pdbx_description
1 polymer ?
#
loop_
_entity_poly.entity_id
_entity_poly.type
_entity_poly.pdbx_seq_one_letter_code
_entity_poly.pdbx_strand_id
1 'polypeptide(L)'
;MNTHRWSTTTKIVVSALLGLLAVLLLYAFRVMIQPTIIAFLLTFVLYQPVSWVQQRTGWSRATSIVAVYLLVILLLIIGPIIMVPRVVSSVESLLVLLETMVTDMQSAAPGPFLPFFGFSFNIDDLLLQLGTVIQNVLSQAGTGVLGLAATFTTGVLTTIYVLVLGFWLLKDIIKLQRMVMNALPSEYRDDVLRMTQELGEIWMAFLRGQLVLGLVVGFMTWIIMSIVGLPNAAALALLAGILEFLPTIGPGISGAIGTLVALMQGPTWLPIGNIPFAIIVLILYVIITQVESVYLIPRLVGRRVRLHPAVTFTGIISAALVFGFLGVLLITPTIASVRALLGYVFRKLRDLEPFESLQRQNEIQIPGLIGGHWIEGIVFDLDGTLTHLDWSLATELAQRFDRLERLWPSERREQFFRRFMAWMEGPSIVIINLLTWLRLHDDASRLTNRMQRVRGFPPSESQTLRDGVPELLMELRQQYKVALITSRSRQELDAFFQHAELPDNLFDAVVTRDDLRKPSPNSEGLLKVLEVLNLPAEACLVVGDTELQLRVGEAVGAVQVGLLCGMGATQNFSNADLILDAPTDLVGYLNRPQVMAKMWS
;
A
#
# COMPACT_ATOMS: atom_id res chain seq x y z
N MET A 1 -54.44 -19.24 12.12
CA MET A 1 -53.77 -20.46 12.64
C MET A 1 -52.90 -20.03 13.80
N ASN A 2 -53.24 -20.41 15.04
CA ASN A 2 -52.42 -20.11 16.22
C ASN A 2 -51.19 -21.01 16.19
N THR A 3 -50.07 -20.48 15.70
CA THR A 3 -48.79 -21.19 15.79
C THR A 3 -48.33 -21.19 17.24
N HIS A 4 -48.26 -22.38 17.84
CA HIS A 4 -47.73 -22.54 19.20
C HIS A 4 -46.29 -22.02 19.25
N ARG A 5 -46.07 -20.92 19.97
CA ARG A 5 -44.72 -20.37 20.18
C ARG A 5 -43.93 -21.36 21.03
N TRP A 6 -42.74 -21.73 20.55
CA TRP A 6 -41.85 -22.62 21.28
C TRP A 6 -41.40 -22.00 22.62
N SER A 7 -41.25 -22.85 23.64
CA SER A 7 -40.65 -22.46 24.92
C SER A 7 -39.18 -22.07 24.72
N THR A 8 -38.62 -21.25 25.62
CA THR A 8 -37.21 -20.86 25.60
C THR A 8 -36.29 -22.08 25.62
N THR A 9 -36.61 -23.10 26.41
CA THR A 9 -35.86 -24.36 26.47
C THR A 9 -35.87 -25.10 25.13
N THR A 10 -37.04 -25.19 24.47
CA THR A 10 -37.14 -25.79 23.14
C THR A 10 -36.31 -25.03 22.12
N LYS A 11 -36.32 -23.69 22.15
CA LYS A 11 -35.48 -22.86 21.27
C LYS A 11 -34.00 -23.14 21.49
N ILE A 12 -33.53 -23.16 22.74
CA ILE A 12 -32.11 -23.42 23.07
C ILE A 12 -31.69 -24.81 22.60
N VAL A 13 -32.48 -25.86 22.89
CA VAL A 13 -32.16 -27.24 22.49
C VAL A 13 -32.12 -27.37 20.97
N VAL A 14 -33.10 -26.81 20.25
CA VAL A 14 -33.12 -26.85 18.78
C VAL A 14 -31.94 -26.06 18.20
N SER A 15 -31.62 -24.88 18.72
CA SER A 15 -30.44 -24.11 18.30
C SER A 15 -29.14 -24.85 18.55
N ALA A 16 -28.99 -25.53 19.70
CA ALA A 16 -27.81 -26.34 20.01
C ALA A 16 -27.68 -27.55 19.07
N LEU A 17 -28.78 -28.26 18.80
CA LEU A 17 -28.80 -29.39 17.85
C LEU A 17 -28.49 -28.94 16.42
N LEU A 18 -29.03 -27.79 15.98
CA LEU A 18 -28.72 -27.20 14.68
C LEU A 18 -27.24 -26.77 14.61
N GLY A 19 -26.70 -26.20 15.68
CA GLY A 19 -25.28 -25.87 15.78
C GLY A 19 -24.37 -27.11 15.69
N LEU A 20 -24.70 -28.18 16.43
CA LEU A 20 -23.98 -29.45 16.36
C LEU A 20 -24.06 -30.08 14.97
N LEU A 21 -25.25 -30.08 14.36
CA LEU A 21 -25.44 -30.57 12.99
C LEU A 21 -24.60 -29.76 12.00
N ALA A 22 -24.56 -28.43 12.13
CA ALA A 22 -23.73 -27.58 11.27
C ALA A 22 -22.24 -27.93 11.42
N VAL A 23 -21.74 -28.14 12.63
CA VAL A 23 -20.34 -28.56 12.88
C VAL A 23 -20.06 -29.95 12.28
N LEU A 24 -20.97 -30.91 12.45
CA LEU A 24 -20.84 -32.25 11.85
C LEU A 24 -20.82 -32.20 10.32
N LEU A 25 -21.69 -31.39 9.71
CA LEU A 25 -21.70 -31.18 8.26
C LEU A 25 -20.40 -30.52 7.79
N LEU A 26 -19.90 -29.49 8.49
CA LEU A 26 -18.62 -28.86 8.15
C LEU A 26 -17.46 -29.86 8.23
N TYR A 27 -17.46 -30.75 9.22
CA TYR A 27 -16.46 -31.81 9.32
C TYR A 27 -16.59 -32.83 8.18
N ALA A 28 -17.81 -33.29 7.89
CA ALA A 28 -18.07 -34.25 6.82
C ALA A 28 -17.70 -33.70 5.43
N PHE A 29 -17.99 -32.42 5.19
CA PHE A 29 -17.72 -31.74 3.91
C PHE A 29 -16.39 -30.97 3.89
N ARG A 30 -15.49 -31.21 4.84
CA ARG A 30 -14.22 -30.46 4.95
C ARG A 30 -13.38 -30.48 3.66
N VAL A 31 -13.43 -31.59 2.93
CA VAL A 31 -12.72 -31.76 1.65
C VAL A 31 -13.25 -30.79 0.58
N MET A 32 -14.54 -30.42 0.64
CA MET A 32 -15.18 -29.51 -0.30
C MET A 32 -15.01 -28.03 0.09
N ILE A 33 -14.48 -27.72 1.27
CA ILE A 33 -14.25 -26.33 1.71
C ILE A 33 -13.27 -25.63 0.77
N GLN A 34 -12.14 -26.27 0.48
CA GLN A 34 -11.09 -25.71 -0.38
C GLN A 34 -11.59 -25.38 -1.80
N PRO A 35 -12.20 -26.31 -2.56
CA PRO A 35 -12.73 -25.97 -3.88
C PRO A 35 -13.90 -24.98 -3.83
N THR A 36 -14.69 -24.97 -2.75
CA THR A 36 -15.72 -23.94 -2.56
C THR A 36 -15.10 -22.55 -2.43
N ILE A 37 -14.02 -22.40 -1.64
CA ILE A 37 -13.27 -21.15 -1.53
C ILE A 37 -12.73 -20.73 -2.91
N ILE A 38 -12.15 -21.65 -3.69
CA ILE A 38 -11.66 -21.35 -5.05
C ILE A 38 -12.81 -20.85 -5.93
N ALA A 39 -14.00 -21.48 -5.87
CA ALA A 39 -15.16 -21.05 -6.64
C ALA A 39 -15.62 -19.62 -6.26
N PHE A 40 -15.61 -19.28 -4.98
CA PHE A 40 -15.89 -17.93 -4.51
C PHE A 40 -14.85 -16.91 -5.00
N LEU A 41 -13.55 -17.24 -4.90
CA LEU A 41 -12.48 -16.37 -5.41
C LEU A 41 -12.60 -16.15 -6.92
N LEU A 42 -12.83 -17.23 -7.67
CA LEU A 42 -13.00 -17.18 -9.12
C LEU A 42 -14.20 -16.31 -9.48
N THR A 43 -15.33 -16.49 -8.78
CA THR A 43 -16.53 -15.65 -8.95
C THR A 43 -16.19 -14.18 -8.71
N PHE A 44 -15.46 -13.89 -7.63
CA PHE A 44 -15.15 -12.54 -7.23
C PHE A 44 -14.24 -11.83 -8.24
N VAL A 45 -13.18 -12.52 -8.70
CA VAL A 45 -12.26 -12.00 -9.71
C VAL A 45 -12.94 -11.82 -11.07
N LEU A 46 -13.80 -12.78 -11.46
CA LEU A 46 -14.45 -12.77 -12.78
C LEU A 46 -15.72 -11.91 -12.84
N TYR A 47 -16.24 -11.43 -11.70
CA TYR A 47 -17.43 -10.58 -11.67
C TYR A 47 -17.29 -9.34 -12.58
N GLN A 48 -16.14 -8.66 -12.52
CA GLN A 48 -15.91 -7.42 -13.27
C GLN A 48 -15.64 -7.65 -14.77
N PRO A 49 -14.80 -8.62 -15.19
CA PRO A 49 -14.70 -8.99 -16.60
C PRO A 49 -16.04 -9.39 -17.21
N VAL A 50 -16.85 -10.19 -16.49
CA VAL A 50 -18.17 -10.61 -16.95
C VAL A 50 -19.10 -9.42 -17.11
N SER A 51 -19.17 -8.52 -16.14
CA SER A 51 -20.03 -7.33 -16.21
C SER A 51 -19.59 -6.39 -17.33
N TRP A 52 -18.29 -6.22 -17.55
CA TRP A 52 -17.73 -5.43 -18.64
C TRP A 52 -18.09 -6.00 -20.02
N VAL A 53 -17.91 -7.31 -20.23
CA VAL A 53 -18.32 -7.99 -21.47
C VAL A 53 -19.82 -7.83 -21.68
N GLN A 54 -20.63 -8.05 -20.64
CA GLN A 54 -22.09 -7.92 -20.69
C GLN A 54 -22.51 -6.51 -21.12
N GLN A 55 -21.94 -5.46 -20.52
CA GLN A 55 -22.26 -4.06 -20.82
C GLN A 55 -21.80 -3.64 -22.22
N ARG A 56 -20.65 -4.14 -22.70
CA ARG A 56 -20.09 -3.77 -24.01
C ARG A 56 -20.72 -4.50 -25.19
N THR A 57 -21.15 -5.75 -24.99
CA THR A 57 -21.70 -6.60 -26.07
C THR A 57 -23.22 -6.68 -26.07
N GLY A 58 -23.88 -6.32 -24.95
CA GLY A 58 -25.32 -6.53 -24.76
C GLY A 58 -25.73 -7.99 -24.57
N TRP A 59 -24.77 -8.91 -24.42
CA TRP A 59 -25.04 -10.33 -24.23
C TRP A 59 -25.79 -10.62 -22.93
N SER A 60 -26.49 -11.75 -22.89
CA SER A 60 -27.09 -12.25 -21.65
C SER A 60 -26.00 -12.53 -20.60
N ARG A 61 -26.32 -12.41 -19.31
CA ARG A 61 -25.33 -12.65 -18.25
C ARG A 61 -24.73 -14.06 -18.32
N ALA A 62 -25.54 -15.08 -18.65
CA ALA A 62 -25.05 -16.44 -18.81
C ALA A 62 -24.03 -16.57 -19.96
N THR A 63 -24.31 -15.96 -21.11
CA THR A 63 -23.39 -15.97 -22.26
C THR A 63 -22.10 -15.22 -21.99
N SER A 64 -22.16 -14.09 -21.27
CA SER A 64 -20.95 -13.36 -20.84
C SER A 64 -20.10 -14.18 -19.86
N ILE A 65 -20.72 -14.91 -18.93
CA ILE A 65 -20.00 -15.82 -18.02
C ILE A 65 -19.29 -16.91 -18.81
N VAL A 66 -19.99 -17.61 -19.71
CA VAL A 66 -19.41 -18.69 -20.51
C VAL A 66 -18.25 -18.18 -21.37
N ALA A 67 -18.40 -17.04 -22.02
CA ALA A 67 -17.34 -16.45 -22.84
C ALA A 67 -16.08 -16.12 -22.03
N VAL A 68 -16.24 -15.50 -20.86
CA VAL A 68 -15.11 -15.21 -19.95
C VAL A 68 -14.48 -16.50 -19.43
N TYR A 69 -15.28 -17.52 -19.09
CA TYR A 69 -14.77 -18.82 -18.64
C TYR A 69 -13.93 -19.50 -19.72
N LEU A 70 -14.40 -19.49 -20.97
CA LEU A 70 -13.63 -20.05 -22.09
C LEU A 70 -12.30 -19.32 -22.28
N LEU A 71 -12.28 -17.99 -22.19
CA LEU A 71 -11.05 -17.20 -22.25
C LEU A 71 -10.10 -17.54 -21.10
N VAL A 72 -10.60 -17.65 -19.87
CA VAL A 72 -9.78 -17.98 -18.69
C VAL A 72 -9.23 -19.40 -18.81
N ILE A 73 -10.05 -20.37 -19.21
CA ILE A 73 -9.61 -21.76 -19.45
C ILE A 73 -8.53 -21.78 -20.55
N LEU A 74 -8.73 -21.04 -21.64
CA LEU A 74 -7.75 -20.93 -22.72
C LEU A 74 -6.40 -20.39 -22.20
N LEU A 75 -6.42 -19.32 -21.40
CA LEU A 75 -5.22 -18.74 -20.80
C LEU A 75 -4.55 -19.70 -19.81
N LEU A 76 -5.33 -20.42 -19.00
CA LEU A 76 -4.84 -21.40 -18.03
C LEU A 76 -4.30 -22.68 -18.66
N ILE A 77 -4.67 -23.00 -19.90
CA ILE A 77 -4.08 -24.11 -20.65
C ILE A 77 -2.83 -23.65 -21.39
N ILE A 78 -2.94 -22.57 -22.19
CA ILE A 78 -1.85 -22.10 -23.04
C ILE A 78 -0.68 -21.54 -22.23
N GLY A 79 -0.95 -20.76 -21.18
CA GLY A 79 0.07 -20.13 -20.36
C GLY A 79 1.07 -21.14 -19.78
N PRO A 80 0.62 -22.16 -19.03
CA PRO A 80 1.50 -23.19 -18.50
C PRO A 80 2.22 -24.00 -19.57
N ILE A 81 1.57 -24.37 -20.69
CA ILE A 81 2.21 -25.11 -21.80
C ILE A 81 3.45 -24.37 -22.31
N ILE A 82 3.37 -23.04 -22.44
CA ILE A 82 4.50 -22.23 -22.93
C ILE A 82 5.54 -21.97 -21.81
N MET A 83 5.08 -21.76 -20.58
CA MET A 83 5.92 -21.21 -19.51
C MET A 83 6.57 -22.27 -18.64
N VAL A 84 5.86 -23.34 -18.29
CA VAL A 84 6.36 -24.40 -17.42
C VAL A 84 7.67 -24.96 -17.94
N PRO A 85 7.82 -25.36 -19.23
CA PRO A 85 9.10 -25.88 -19.72
C PRO A 85 10.27 -24.90 -19.55
N ARG A 86 10.03 -23.60 -19.72
CA ARG A 86 11.06 -22.56 -19.55
C ARG A 86 11.47 -22.41 -18.09
N VAL A 87 10.51 -22.42 -17.17
CA VAL A 87 10.78 -22.36 -15.74
C VAL A 87 11.49 -23.63 -15.28
N VAL A 88 11.01 -24.81 -15.70
CA VAL A 88 11.62 -26.11 -15.40
C VAL A 88 13.08 -26.13 -15.87
N SER A 89 13.34 -25.82 -17.14
CA SER A 89 14.71 -25.79 -17.67
C SER A 89 15.61 -24.80 -16.93
N SER A 90 15.07 -23.66 -16.47
CA SER A 90 15.81 -22.69 -15.66
C SER A 90 16.15 -23.25 -14.28
N VAL A 91 15.21 -23.95 -13.65
CA VAL A 91 15.38 -24.59 -12.33
C VAL A 91 16.34 -25.78 -12.39
N GLU A 92 16.22 -26.65 -13.41
CA GLU A 92 17.15 -27.77 -13.64
C GLU A 92 18.59 -27.26 -13.87
N SER A 93 18.74 -26.18 -14.66
CA SER A 93 20.03 -25.54 -14.87
C SER A 93 20.63 -24.98 -13.56
N LEU A 94 19.78 -24.49 -12.64
CA LEU A 94 20.23 -24.04 -11.32
C LEU A 94 20.67 -25.22 -10.43
N LEU A 95 19.98 -26.36 -10.49
CA LEU A 95 20.33 -27.55 -9.70
C LEU A 95 21.68 -28.16 -10.11
N VAL A 96 21.86 -28.44 -11.40
CA VAL A 96 23.11 -29.01 -11.94
C VAL A 96 24.31 -28.13 -11.57
N LEU A 97 24.09 -26.83 -11.60
CA LEU A 97 25.08 -25.86 -11.21
C LEU A 97 25.38 -25.85 -9.71
N LEU A 98 24.35 -25.88 -8.86
CA LEU A 98 24.56 -25.95 -7.42
C LEU A 98 25.39 -27.20 -7.09
N GLU A 99 25.10 -28.34 -7.71
CA GLU A 99 25.92 -29.54 -7.60
C GLU A 99 27.37 -29.29 -8.06
N THR A 100 27.56 -28.58 -9.19
CA THR A 100 28.91 -28.26 -9.71
C THR A 100 29.68 -27.32 -8.79
N MET A 101 29.07 -26.24 -8.29
CA MET A 101 29.69 -25.29 -7.35
C MET A 101 30.08 -25.96 -6.04
N VAL A 102 29.23 -26.87 -5.56
CA VAL A 102 29.51 -27.65 -4.36
C VAL A 102 30.67 -28.61 -4.59
N THR A 103 30.71 -29.28 -5.74
CA THR A 103 31.81 -30.15 -6.15
C THR A 103 33.12 -29.36 -6.27
N ASP A 104 33.10 -28.19 -6.91
CA ASP A 104 34.25 -27.30 -7.09
C ASP A 104 34.74 -26.76 -5.73
N MET A 105 33.83 -26.37 -4.84
CA MET A 105 34.15 -25.92 -3.49
C MET A 105 34.72 -27.05 -2.61
N GLN A 106 34.17 -28.25 -2.68
CA GLN A 106 34.70 -29.44 -1.98
C GLN A 106 36.10 -29.81 -2.49
N SER A 107 36.37 -29.60 -3.78
CA SER A 107 37.69 -29.82 -4.38
C SER A 107 38.72 -28.75 -3.98
N ALA A 108 38.28 -27.50 -3.74
CA ALA A 108 39.13 -26.38 -3.33
C ALA A 108 39.38 -26.32 -1.81
N ALA A 109 38.47 -26.85 -0.99
CA ALA A 109 38.62 -26.99 0.46
C ALA A 109 37.93 -28.28 0.94
N PRO A 110 38.67 -29.36 1.24
CA PRO A 110 38.08 -30.63 1.64
C PRO A 110 37.48 -30.51 3.06
N GLY A 111 36.16 -30.33 3.13
CA GLY A 111 35.40 -30.35 4.37
C GLY A 111 33.90 -30.13 4.13
N PRO A 112 33.00 -30.78 4.88
CA PRO A 112 31.54 -30.67 4.71
C PRO A 112 30.94 -29.34 5.23
N PHE A 113 31.78 -28.41 5.70
CA PHE A 113 31.35 -27.18 6.36
C PHE A 113 32.10 -25.98 5.80
N LEU A 114 31.39 -25.04 5.18
CA LEU A 114 31.93 -23.71 4.92
C LEU A 114 31.77 -22.87 6.20
N PRO A 115 32.84 -22.31 6.78
CA PRO A 115 32.71 -21.31 7.83
C PRO A 115 32.20 -20.01 7.22
N PHE A 116 30.89 -19.82 7.18
CA PHE A 116 30.29 -18.51 6.89
C PHE A 116 29.88 -17.88 8.22
N PHE A 117 30.60 -16.85 8.68
CA PHE A 117 30.32 -16.18 9.96
C PHE A 117 30.20 -17.13 11.18
N GLY A 118 30.96 -18.24 11.21
CA GLY A 118 30.96 -19.19 12.32
C GLY A 118 29.77 -20.18 12.35
N PHE A 119 28.91 -20.18 11.33
CA PHE A 119 27.85 -21.18 11.16
C PHE A 119 28.31 -22.25 10.17
N SER A 120 28.28 -23.52 10.60
CA SER A 120 28.56 -24.67 9.74
C SER A 120 27.29 -25.11 9.03
N PHE A 121 27.12 -24.70 7.78
CA PHE A 121 26.01 -25.16 6.95
C PHE A 121 26.40 -26.47 6.25
N ASN A 122 25.60 -27.53 6.47
CA ASN A 122 25.70 -28.76 5.69
C ASN A 122 25.10 -28.51 4.31
N ILE A 123 25.98 -28.40 3.33
CA ILE A 123 25.60 -28.12 1.95
C ILE A 123 24.84 -29.30 1.34
N ASP A 124 25.14 -30.53 1.76
CA ASP A 124 24.45 -31.73 1.26
C ASP A 124 22.99 -31.75 1.72
N ASP A 125 22.72 -31.31 2.96
CA ASP A 125 21.35 -31.18 3.48
C ASP A 125 20.57 -30.06 2.76
N LEU A 126 21.23 -28.94 2.44
CA LEU A 126 20.63 -27.84 1.68
C LEU A 126 20.30 -28.28 0.25
N LEU A 127 21.20 -29.00 -0.42
CA LEU A 127 20.98 -29.54 -1.77
C LEU A 127 19.86 -30.58 -1.77
N LEU A 128 19.80 -31.48 -0.77
CA LEU A 128 18.72 -32.44 -0.62
C LEU A 128 17.36 -31.75 -0.37
N GLN A 129 17.31 -30.73 0.48
CA GLN A 129 16.08 -29.99 0.75
C GLN A 129 15.62 -29.16 -0.46
N LEU A 130 16.54 -28.46 -1.14
CA LEU A 130 16.21 -27.73 -2.37
C LEU A 130 15.80 -28.68 -3.50
N GLY A 131 16.53 -29.78 -3.67
CA GLY A 131 16.23 -30.82 -4.64
C GLY A 131 14.87 -31.47 -4.40
N THR A 132 14.50 -31.77 -3.16
CA THR A 132 13.17 -32.32 -2.82
C THR A 132 12.06 -31.32 -3.01
N VAL A 133 12.22 -30.05 -2.61
CA VAL A 133 11.23 -28.98 -2.87
C VAL A 133 11.02 -28.80 -4.37
N ILE A 134 12.11 -28.75 -5.14
CA ILE A 134 12.07 -28.60 -6.59
C ILE A 134 11.47 -29.83 -7.26
N GLN A 135 11.86 -31.05 -6.88
CA GLN A 135 11.27 -32.28 -7.39
C GLN A 135 9.79 -32.39 -7.04
N ASN A 136 9.36 -31.91 -5.88
CA ASN A 136 7.94 -31.86 -5.50
C ASN A 136 7.18 -30.83 -6.35
N VAL A 137 7.78 -29.67 -6.66
CA VAL A 137 7.20 -28.67 -7.56
C VAL A 137 7.16 -29.18 -9.00
N LEU A 138 8.23 -29.81 -9.47
CA LEU A 138 8.38 -30.38 -10.82
C LEU A 138 7.51 -31.62 -11.03
N SER A 139 7.38 -32.51 -10.04
CA SER A 139 6.48 -33.65 -10.12
C SER A 139 5.03 -33.21 -10.09
N GLN A 140 4.67 -32.20 -9.30
CA GLN A 140 3.32 -31.62 -9.31
C GLN A 140 3.03 -30.80 -10.59
N ALA A 141 4.02 -30.10 -11.15
CA ALA A 141 3.87 -29.33 -12.39
C ALA A 141 3.95 -30.21 -13.65
N GLY A 142 4.83 -31.21 -13.66
CA GLY A 142 5.11 -32.15 -14.76
C GLY A 142 4.16 -33.34 -14.83
N THR A 143 3.48 -33.70 -13.74
CA THR A 143 2.26 -34.53 -13.82
C THR A 143 1.09 -33.77 -14.47
N GLY A 144 1.22 -32.44 -14.63
CA GLY A 144 0.40 -31.63 -15.50
C GLY A 144 0.68 -31.93 -16.97
N VAL A 145 -0.19 -32.78 -17.55
CA VAL A 145 -0.41 -33.17 -18.97
C VAL A 145 -0.37 -34.70 -19.14
N LEU A 146 0.52 -35.44 -18.46
CA LEU A 146 0.64 -36.91 -18.61
C LEU A 146 0.23 -37.73 -17.37
N GLY A 147 0.25 -37.16 -16.16
CA GLY A 147 -0.20 -37.83 -14.92
C GLY A 147 -1.73 -37.92 -14.77
N LEU A 148 -2.44 -37.45 -15.78
CA LEU A 148 -3.88 -37.29 -15.84
C LEU A 148 -4.66 -38.59 -15.56
N ALA A 149 -4.19 -39.76 -15.97
CA ALA A 149 -4.99 -40.99 -15.86
C ALA A 149 -5.35 -41.43 -14.42
N ALA A 150 -4.50 -41.18 -13.41
CA ALA A 150 -4.74 -41.61 -12.03
C ALA A 150 -5.44 -40.53 -11.16
N THR A 151 -5.20 -39.24 -11.47
CA THR A 151 -5.82 -38.08 -10.78
C THR A 151 -7.12 -37.62 -11.45
N PHE A 152 -7.49 -38.23 -12.59
CA PHE A 152 -8.58 -37.82 -13.48
C PHE A 152 -9.93 -37.73 -12.76
N THR A 153 -10.30 -38.71 -11.94
CA THR A 153 -11.65 -38.75 -11.36
C THR A 153 -11.86 -37.65 -10.34
N THR A 154 -10.95 -37.46 -9.38
CA THR A 154 -11.13 -36.48 -8.30
C THR A 154 -10.82 -35.05 -8.77
N GLY A 155 -9.79 -34.86 -9.61
CA GLY A 155 -9.39 -33.53 -10.09
C GLY A 155 -10.38 -32.93 -11.07
N VAL A 156 -10.89 -33.73 -12.02
CA VAL A 156 -11.90 -33.26 -12.99
C VAL A 156 -13.22 -32.97 -12.31
N LEU A 157 -13.70 -33.84 -11.41
CA LEU A 157 -14.92 -33.59 -10.65
C LEU A 157 -14.81 -32.33 -9.78
N THR A 158 -13.67 -32.12 -9.13
CA THR A 158 -13.43 -30.90 -8.33
C THR A 158 -13.40 -29.65 -9.22
N THR A 159 -12.76 -29.73 -10.38
CA THR A 159 -12.70 -28.62 -11.34
C THR A 159 -14.09 -28.30 -11.90
N ILE A 160 -14.84 -29.33 -12.30
CA ILE A 160 -16.24 -29.18 -12.73
C ILE A 160 -17.07 -28.57 -11.61
N TYR A 161 -16.92 -29.04 -10.37
CA TYR A 161 -17.61 -28.46 -9.21
C TYR A 161 -17.29 -26.98 -9.05
N VAL A 162 -16.01 -26.58 -9.08
CA VAL A 162 -15.58 -25.18 -8.97
C VAL A 162 -16.21 -24.32 -10.07
N LEU A 163 -16.17 -24.80 -11.32
CA LEU A 163 -16.72 -24.07 -12.47
C LEU A 163 -18.26 -23.97 -12.41
N VAL A 164 -18.94 -25.06 -12.06
CA VAL A 164 -20.41 -25.08 -11.95
C VAL A 164 -20.86 -24.20 -10.80
N LEU A 165 -20.26 -24.33 -9.62
CA LEU A 165 -20.57 -23.49 -8.47
C LEU A 165 -20.28 -22.02 -8.77
N GLY A 166 -19.11 -21.72 -9.35
CA GLY A 166 -18.74 -20.36 -9.75
C GLY A 166 -19.71 -19.75 -10.77
N PHE A 167 -20.19 -20.55 -11.73
CA PHE A 167 -21.18 -20.12 -12.70
C PHE A 167 -22.49 -19.70 -12.02
N TRP A 168 -23.00 -20.53 -11.12
CA TRP A 168 -24.22 -20.22 -10.37
C TRP A 168 -24.04 -19.02 -9.44
N LEU A 169 -22.91 -18.92 -8.75
CA LEU A 169 -22.57 -17.76 -7.93
C LEU A 169 -22.56 -16.49 -8.79
N LEU A 170 -21.87 -16.45 -9.91
CA LEU A 170 -21.81 -15.28 -10.81
C LEU A 170 -23.17 -14.88 -11.39
N LYS A 171 -23.98 -15.88 -11.73
CA LYS A 171 -25.31 -15.70 -12.32
C LYS A 171 -26.31 -15.16 -11.31
N ASP A 172 -26.34 -15.72 -10.10
CA ASP A 172 -27.41 -15.51 -9.12
C ASP A 172 -26.97 -14.79 -7.83
N ILE A 173 -25.78 -14.16 -7.81
CA ILE A 173 -25.25 -13.46 -6.62
C ILE A 173 -26.23 -12.47 -5.98
N ILE A 174 -26.97 -11.70 -6.79
CA ILE A 174 -27.95 -10.71 -6.32
C ILE A 174 -29.17 -11.38 -5.69
N LYS A 175 -29.55 -12.57 -6.18
CA LYS A 175 -30.66 -13.35 -5.60
C LYS A 175 -30.23 -13.95 -4.26
N LEU A 176 -29.00 -14.48 -4.19
CA LEU A 176 -28.42 -15.02 -2.96
C LEU A 176 -28.32 -13.94 -1.87
N GLN A 177 -27.81 -12.75 -2.21
CA GLN A 177 -27.76 -11.62 -1.28
C GLN A 177 -29.15 -11.25 -0.75
N ARG A 178 -30.16 -11.14 -1.62
CA ARG A 178 -31.54 -10.85 -1.18
C ARG A 178 -32.12 -11.95 -0.28
N MET A 179 -31.84 -13.21 -0.58
CA MET A 179 -32.29 -14.34 0.25
C MET A 179 -31.70 -14.27 1.66
N VAL A 180 -30.39 -14.01 1.78
CA VAL A 180 -29.71 -13.82 3.07
C VAL A 180 -30.26 -12.62 3.83
N MET A 181 -30.44 -11.47 3.15
CA MET A 181 -30.98 -10.26 3.77
C MET A 181 -32.43 -10.43 4.27
N ASN A 182 -33.24 -11.21 3.56
CA ASN A 182 -34.62 -11.48 3.95
C ASN A 182 -34.71 -12.43 5.16
N ALA A 183 -33.72 -13.31 5.36
CA ALA A 183 -33.66 -14.21 6.50
C ALA A 183 -33.22 -13.51 7.80
N LEU A 184 -32.61 -12.32 7.70
CA LEU A 184 -32.11 -11.57 8.86
C LEU A 184 -33.23 -10.80 9.59
N PRO A 185 -33.21 -10.75 10.94
CA PRO A 185 -34.06 -9.87 11.73
C PRO A 185 -33.84 -8.41 11.35
N SER A 186 -34.91 -7.60 11.32
CA SER A 186 -34.87 -6.20 10.87
C SER A 186 -33.85 -5.33 11.62
N GLU A 187 -33.64 -5.61 12.90
CA GLU A 187 -32.72 -4.88 13.78
C GLU A 187 -31.24 -4.97 13.35
N TYR A 188 -30.85 -6.05 12.68
CA TYR A 188 -29.45 -6.28 12.29
C TYR A 188 -29.22 -6.14 10.78
N ARG A 189 -30.26 -5.81 9.99
CA ARG A 189 -30.14 -5.72 8.53
C ARG A 189 -29.14 -4.65 8.12
N ASP A 190 -29.20 -3.48 8.73
CA ASP A 190 -28.30 -2.37 8.39
C ASP A 190 -26.86 -2.70 8.78
N ASP A 191 -26.65 -3.29 9.95
CA ASP A 191 -25.33 -3.74 10.42
C ASP A 191 -24.71 -4.77 9.47
N VAL A 192 -25.48 -5.79 9.08
CA VAL A 192 -25.00 -6.83 8.16
C VAL A 192 -24.75 -6.26 6.77
N LEU A 193 -25.59 -5.34 6.30
CA LEU A 193 -25.40 -4.69 5.00
C LEU A 193 -24.10 -3.89 4.99
N ARG A 194 -23.86 -3.05 6.01
CA ARG A 194 -22.63 -2.25 6.15
C ARG A 194 -21.40 -3.12 6.30
N MET A 195 -21.46 -4.16 7.13
CA MET A 195 -20.35 -5.12 7.29
C MET A 195 -20.06 -5.86 5.98
N THR A 196 -21.10 -6.28 5.24
CA THR A 196 -20.93 -6.94 3.94
C THR A 196 -20.29 -6.00 2.91
N GLN A 197 -20.61 -4.71 2.94
CA GLN A 197 -19.98 -3.70 2.10
C GLN A 197 -18.50 -3.51 2.48
N GLU A 198 -18.20 -3.35 3.77
CA GLU A 198 -16.82 -3.17 4.26
C GLU A 198 -15.94 -4.38 3.92
N LEU A 199 -16.42 -5.60 4.20
CA LEU A 199 -15.73 -6.83 3.82
C LEU A 199 -15.60 -6.92 2.29
N GLY A 200 -16.67 -6.66 1.55
CA GLY A 200 -16.64 -6.65 0.09
C GLY A 200 -15.56 -5.73 -0.47
N GLU A 201 -15.40 -4.53 0.10
CA GLU A 201 -14.36 -3.57 -0.27
C GLU A 201 -12.95 -4.05 0.08
N ILE A 202 -12.74 -4.67 1.25
CA ILE A 202 -11.44 -5.26 1.63
C ILE A 202 -11.04 -6.34 0.62
N TRP A 203 -11.94 -7.27 0.33
CA TRP A 203 -11.68 -8.36 -0.60
C TRP A 203 -11.49 -7.84 -2.03
N MET A 204 -12.28 -6.84 -2.47
CA MET A 204 -12.20 -6.24 -3.81
C MET A 204 -10.89 -5.49 -3.99
N ALA A 205 -10.52 -4.67 -3.02
CA ALA A 205 -9.26 -3.94 -3.03
C ALA A 205 -8.07 -4.90 -3.02
N PHE A 206 -8.08 -5.93 -2.18
CA PHE A 206 -6.98 -6.88 -2.10
C PHE A 206 -6.83 -7.73 -3.37
N LEU A 207 -7.87 -8.46 -3.79
CA LEU A 207 -7.75 -9.39 -4.93
C LEU A 207 -7.44 -8.65 -6.24
N ARG A 208 -8.08 -7.50 -6.47
CA ARG A 208 -7.77 -6.65 -7.63
C ARG A 208 -6.37 -6.04 -7.51
N GLY A 209 -6.05 -5.52 -6.33
CA GLY A 209 -4.74 -4.92 -6.05
C GLY A 209 -3.62 -5.90 -6.33
N GLN A 210 -3.73 -7.14 -5.84
CA GLN A 210 -2.73 -8.18 -6.03
C GLN A 210 -2.58 -8.62 -7.49
N LEU A 211 -3.70 -8.78 -8.21
CA LEU A 211 -3.68 -9.09 -9.64
C LEU A 211 -2.96 -8.00 -10.45
N VAL A 212 -3.31 -6.73 -10.21
CA VAL A 212 -2.68 -5.61 -10.91
C VAL A 212 -1.23 -5.45 -10.48
N LEU A 213 -0.92 -5.65 -9.20
CA LEU A 213 0.43 -5.57 -8.66
C LEU A 213 1.34 -6.62 -9.31
N GLY A 214 0.93 -7.88 -9.35
CA GLY A 214 1.70 -8.95 -10.01
C GLY A 214 1.93 -8.69 -11.50
N LEU A 215 0.94 -8.14 -12.20
CA LEU A 215 1.09 -7.74 -13.61
C LEU A 215 2.07 -6.57 -13.78
N VAL A 216 1.98 -5.54 -12.95
CA VAL A 216 2.84 -4.36 -13.02
C VAL A 216 4.27 -4.70 -12.62
N VAL A 217 4.47 -5.42 -11.52
CA VAL A 217 5.79 -5.86 -11.03
C VAL A 217 6.41 -6.83 -12.03
N GLY A 218 5.65 -7.81 -12.53
CA GLY A 218 6.12 -8.72 -13.57
C GLY A 218 6.52 -7.96 -14.84
N PHE A 219 5.69 -7.06 -15.34
CA PHE A 219 6.00 -6.28 -16.54
C PHE A 219 7.22 -5.35 -16.34
N MET A 220 7.30 -4.67 -15.20
CA MET A 220 8.43 -3.82 -14.84
C MET A 220 9.73 -4.63 -14.75
N THR A 221 9.68 -5.79 -14.10
CA THR A 221 10.82 -6.72 -14.01
C THR A 221 11.23 -7.19 -15.39
N TRP A 222 10.28 -7.54 -16.27
CA TRP A 222 10.58 -7.99 -17.63
C TRP A 222 11.34 -6.91 -18.41
N ILE A 223 10.86 -5.67 -18.39
CA ILE A 223 11.48 -4.54 -19.09
C ILE A 223 12.89 -4.29 -18.53
N ILE A 224 13.02 -4.09 -17.22
CA ILE A 224 14.28 -3.73 -16.58
C ILE A 224 15.33 -4.82 -16.80
N MET A 225 14.95 -6.09 -16.58
CA MET A 225 15.87 -7.22 -16.73
C MET A 225 16.25 -7.45 -18.20
N SER A 226 15.33 -7.22 -19.15
CA SER A 226 15.65 -7.28 -20.59
C SER A 226 16.60 -6.16 -21.01
N ILE A 227 16.38 -4.94 -20.51
CA ILE A 227 17.26 -3.77 -20.75
C ILE A 227 18.64 -3.97 -20.13
N VAL A 228 18.79 -4.78 -19.10
CA VAL A 228 20.09 -5.07 -18.50
C VAL A 228 20.73 -6.32 -19.12
N GLY A 229 19.99 -7.02 -19.99
CA GLY A 229 20.47 -8.20 -20.69
C GLY A 229 20.49 -9.45 -19.83
N LEU A 230 19.63 -9.55 -18.82
CA LEU A 230 19.49 -10.77 -18.03
C LEU A 230 18.91 -11.89 -18.90
N PRO A 231 19.59 -13.04 -19.02
CA PRO A 231 19.06 -14.18 -19.75
C PRO A 231 17.72 -14.63 -19.18
N ASN A 232 16.80 -15.06 -20.07
CA ASN A 232 15.46 -15.51 -19.71
C ASN A 232 14.64 -14.49 -18.87
N ALA A 233 14.91 -13.19 -19.01
CA ALA A 233 14.22 -12.11 -18.31
C ALA A 233 12.68 -12.25 -18.30
N ALA A 234 12.08 -12.68 -19.42
CA ALA A 234 10.62 -12.87 -19.52
C ALA A 234 10.09 -13.98 -18.60
N ALA A 235 10.81 -15.09 -18.47
CA ALA A 235 10.39 -16.20 -17.61
C ALA A 235 10.57 -15.84 -16.13
N LEU A 236 11.69 -15.19 -15.77
CA LEU A 236 11.95 -14.72 -14.42
C LEU A 236 10.97 -13.63 -13.99
N ALA A 237 10.61 -12.72 -14.90
CA ALA A 237 9.63 -11.68 -14.65
C ALA A 237 8.21 -12.22 -14.46
N LEU A 238 7.82 -13.25 -15.23
CA LEU A 238 6.55 -13.94 -14.99
C LEU A 238 6.56 -14.64 -13.63
N LEU A 239 7.66 -15.31 -13.28
CA LEU A 239 7.82 -15.93 -11.97
C LEU A 239 7.70 -14.89 -10.86
N ALA A 240 8.34 -13.72 -11.01
CA ALA A 240 8.22 -12.60 -10.07
C ALA A 240 6.75 -12.14 -9.93
N GLY A 241 6.05 -11.95 -11.05
CA GLY A 241 4.62 -11.57 -11.03
C GLY A 241 3.69 -12.62 -10.41
N ILE A 242 4.02 -13.92 -10.51
CA ILE A 242 3.28 -15.00 -9.82
C ILE A 242 3.64 -15.04 -8.33
N LEU A 243 4.93 -14.93 -8.01
CA LEU A 243 5.41 -14.90 -6.62
C LEU A 243 4.90 -13.69 -5.86
N GLU A 244 4.52 -12.62 -6.55
CA GLU A 244 3.86 -11.46 -5.96
C GLU A 244 2.64 -11.85 -5.11
N PHE A 245 1.94 -12.93 -5.45
CA PHE A 245 0.82 -13.44 -4.64
C PHE A 245 1.21 -13.98 -3.26
N LEU A 246 2.51 -14.10 -2.95
CA LEU A 246 3.05 -14.38 -1.62
C LEU A 246 3.54 -13.06 -1.01
N PRO A 247 2.72 -12.36 -0.20
CA PRO A 247 3.06 -11.04 0.31
C PRO A 247 4.37 -11.08 1.11
N THR A 248 5.21 -10.04 0.97
CA THR A 248 6.48 -9.86 1.69
C THR A 248 7.59 -10.85 1.31
N ILE A 249 7.26 -12.09 0.95
CA ILE A 249 8.24 -13.15 0.67
C ILE A 249 8.51 -13.27 -0.84
N GLY A 250 7.49 -13.08 -1.67
CA GLY A 250 7.53 -13.24 -3.12
C GLY A 250 8.63 -12.44 -3.82
N PRO A 251 8.70 -11.11 -3.63
CA PRO A 251 9.75 -10.28 -4.21
C PRO A 251 11.15 -10.76 -3.81
N GLY A 252 11.35 -11.13 -2.54
CA GLY A 252 12.63 -11.66 -2.04
C GLY A 252 13.05 -12.96 -2.72
N ILE A 253 12.14 -13.93 -2.88
CA ILE A 253 12.42 -15.19 -3.58
C ILE A 253 12.75 -14.93 -5.05
N SER A 254 11.94 -14.10 -5.74
CA SER A 254 12.16 -13.78 -7.15
C SER A 254 13.49 -13.06 -7.40
N GLY A 255 13.84 -12.11 -6.53
CA GLY A 255 15.10 -11.37 -6.59
C GLY A 255 16.31 -12.27 -6.33
N ALA A 256 16.23 -13.16 -5.35
CA ALA A 256 17.28 -14.15 -5.09
C ALA A 256 17.52 -15.05 -6.31
N ILE A 257 16.44 -15.59 -6.91
CA ILE A 257 16.55 -16.42 -8.13
C ILE A 257 17.13 -15.61 -9.29
N GLY A 258 16.64 -14.39 -9.52
CA GLY A 258 17.11 -13.53 -10.61
C GLY A 258 18.58 -13.10 -10.46
N THR A 259 19.00 -12.73 -9.26
CA THR A 259 20.40 -12.42 -8.94
C THR A 259 21.31 -13.63 -9.08
N LEU A 260 20.84 -14.81 -8.68
CA LEU A 260 21.59 -16.06 -8.89
C LEU A 260 21.77 -16.32 -10.38
N VAL A 261 20.72 -16.21 -11.19
CA VAL A 261 20.82 -16.35 -12.65
C VAL A 261 21.81 -15.34 -13.25
N ALA A 262 21.82 -14.09 -12.77
CA ALA A 262 22.77 -13.07 -13.20
C ALA A 262 24.23 -13.42 -12.86
N LEU A 263 24.47 -13.88 -11.63
CA LEU A 263 25.79 -14.35 -11.19
C LEU A 263 26.32 -15.52 -12.02
N MET A 264 25.40 -16.28 -12.61
CA MET A 264 25.72 -17.51 -13.29
C MET A 264 25.92 -17.34 -14.78
N GLN A 265 24.93 -16.76 -15.46
CA GLN A 265 24.91 -16.68 -16.91
C GLN A 265 25.56 -15.40 -17.42
N GLY A 266 25.76 -14.43 -16.52
CA GLY A 266 26.28 -13.12 -16.90
C GLY A 266 25.29 -12.35 -17.81
N PRO A 267 25.70 -11.17 -18.27
CA PRO A 267 24.92 -10.37 -19.20
C PRO A 267 24.92 -10.96 -20.62
N THR A 268 23.79 -10.86 -21.30
CA THR A 268 23.67 -11.30 -22.71
C THR A 268 24.49 -10.42 -23.66
N TRP A 269 24.66 -9.13 -23.33
CA TRP A 269 25.28 -8.16 -24.23
C TRP A 269 26.17 -7.10 -23.56
N LEU A 270 26.13 -6.93 -22.23
CA LEU A 270 27.09 -6.06 -21.56
C LEU A 270 28.45 -6.78 -21.44
N PRO A 271 29.58 -6.13 -21.77
CA PRO A 271 30.91 -6.72 -21.60
C PRO A 271 31.41 -6.57 -20.16
N ILE A 272 30.70 -7.12 -19.19
CA ILE A 272 31.07 -7.11 -17.76
C ILE A 272 31.06 -8.53 -17.18
N GLY A 273 31.89 -8.78 -16.17
CA GLY A 273 31.94 -10.07 -15.50
C GLY A 273 30.65 -10.40 -14.73
N ASN A 274 30.46 -11.68 -14.40
CA ASN A 274 29.20 -12.13 -13.82
C ASN A 274 28.96 -11.59 -12.40
N ILE A 275 30.00 -11.44 -11.58
CA ILE A 275 29.90 -10.86 -10.22
C ILE A 275 29.39 -9.41 -10.25
N PRO A 276 30.03 -8.46 -10.97
CA PRO A 276 29.51 -7.09 -11.04
C PRO A 276 28.13 -7.03 -11.70
N PHE A 277 27.83 -7.91 -12.66
CA PHE A 277 26.50 -8.01 -13.24
C PHE A 277 25.43 -8.45 -12.22
N ALA A 278 25.73 -9.46 -11.39
CA ALA A 278 24.83 -9.93 -10.34
C ALA A 278 24.52 -8.84 -9.31
N ILE A 279 25.52 -8.05 -8.93
CA ILE A 279 25.34 -6.91 -8.02
C ILE A 279 24.40 -5.88 -8.65
N ILE A 280 24.56 -5.56 -9.94
CA ILE A 280 23.64 -4.66 -10.66
C ILE A 280 22.22 -5.22 -10.63
N VAL A 281 22.04 -6.50 -10.95
CA VAL A 281 20.72 -7.15 -10.96
C VAL A 281 20.10 -7.17 -9.56
N LEU A 282 20.88 -7.46 -8.51
CA LEU A 282 20.42 -7.40 -7.12
C LEU A 282 19.93 -6.00 -6.75
N ILE A 283 20.72 -4.96 -7.07
CA ILE A 283 20.35 -3.57 -6.82
C ILE A 283 19.05 -3.22 -7.55
N LEU A 284 18.87 -3.67 -8.80
CA LEU A 284 17.66 -3.43 -9.57
C LEU A 284 16.43 -4.13 -8.97
N TYR A 285 16.56 -5.38 -8.50
CA TYR A 285 15.48 -6.06 -7.78
C TYR A 285 15.12 -5.35 -6.47
N VAL A 286 16.12 -4.85 -5.73
CA VAL A 286 15.89 -4.02 -4.54
C VAL A 286 15.14 -2.75 -4.91
N ILE A 287 15.53 -2.04 -5.98
CA ILE A 287 14.83 -0.85 -6.46
C ILE A 287 13.39 -1.18 -6.84
N ILE A 288 13.15 -2.27 -7.57
CA ILE A 288 11.82 -2.76 -7.92
C ILE A 288 10.97 -2.99 -6.66
N THR A 289 11.53 -3.68 -5.66
CA THR A 289 10.86 -3.96 -4.37
C THR A 289 10.56 -2.67 -3.58
N GLN A 290 11.44 -1.67 -3.67
CA GLN A 290 11.22 -0.37 -3.04
C GLN A 290 10.11 0.42 -3.74
N VAL A 291 10.10 0.44 -5.08
CA VAL A 291 9.01 1.05 -5.86
C VAL A 291 7.69 0.35 -5.55
N GLU A 292 7.69 -0.96 -5.45
CA GLU A 292 6.54 -1.75 -5.06
C GLU A 292 6.02 -1.35 -3.68
N SER A 293 6.89 -1.40 -2.66
CA SER A 293 6.53 -1.16 -1.27
C SER A 293 6.07 0.28 -1.00
N VAL A 294 6.72 1.26 -1.62
CA VAL A 294 6.47 2.69 -1.34
C VAL A 294 5.40 3.28 -2.27
N TYR A 295 5.33 2.81 -3.53
CA TYR A 295 4.47 3.42 -4.55
C TYR A 295 3.31 2.52 -4.98
N LEU A 296 3.57 1.27 -5.34
CA LEU A 296 2.57 0.39 -5.94
C LEU A 296 1.57 -0.12 -4.91
N ILE A 297 2.03 -0.68 -3.78
CA ILE A 297 1.15 -1.24 -2.74
C ILE A 297 0.13 -0.20 -2.23
N PRO A 298 0.53 1.03 -1.83
CA PRO A 298 -0.43 2.02 -1.34
C PRO A 298 -1.49 2.43 -2.37
N ARG A 299 -1.17 2.40 -3.67
CA ARG A 299 -2.08 2.82 -4.75
C ARG A 299 -2.97 1.70 -5.27
N LEU A 300 -2.45 0.47 -5.33
CA LEU A 300 -3.13 -0.67 -5.94
C LEU A 300 -3.94 -1.47 -4.92
N VAL A 301 -3.40 -1.68 -3.72
CA VAL A 301 -4.04 -2.48 -2.66
C VAL A 301 -4.77 -1.59 -1.64
N GLY A 302 -4.29 -0.36 -1.43
CA GLY A 302 -4.96 0.66 -0.63
C GLY A 302 -4.70 0.57 0.89
N ARG A 303 -5.20 1.57 1.63
CA ARG A 303 -4.93 1.73 3.09
C ARG A 303 -5.69 0.72 3.96
N ARG A 304 -6.84 0.20 3.50
CA ARG A 304 -7.76 -0.63 4.31
C ARG A 304 -7.23 -2.04 4.62
N VAL A 305 -6.22 -2.49 3.87
CA VAL A 305 -5.58 -3.80 4.05
C VAL A 305 -4.21 -3.69 4.76
N ARG A 306 -3.86 -2.51 5.29
CA ARG A 306 -2.59 -2.31 6.01
C ARG A 306 -2.59 -3.11 7.31
N LEU A 307 -1.78 -4.15 7.34
CA LEU A 307 -1.51 -4.98 8.50
C LEU A 307 -0.05 -4.80 8.91
N HIS A 308 0.22 -4.93 10.20
CA HIS A 308 1.59 -4.91 10.69
C HIS A 308 2.38 -6.09 10.08
N PRO A 309 3.60 -5.89 9.56
CA PRO A 309 4.36 -6.96 8.87
C PRO A 309 4.50 -8.25 9.70
N ALA A 310 4.72 -8.14 11.00
CA ALA A 310 4.81 -9.30 11.90
C ALA A 310 3.50 -10.13 11.95
N VAL A 311 2.34 -9.48 11.88
CA VAL A 311 1.03 -10.15 11.87
C VAL A 311 0.81 -10.87 10.55
N THR A 312 1.15 -10.22 9.43
CA THR A 312 1.09 -10.83 8.10
C THR A 312 2.02 -12.02 7.98
N PHE A 313 3.28 -11.90 8.45
CA PHE A 313 4.26 -12.98 8.41
C PHE A 313 3.84 -14.20 9.25
N THR A 314 3.41 -13.96 10.49
CA THR A 314 2.88 -15.03 11.37
C THR A 314 1.65 -15.68 10.75
N GLY A 315 0.78 -14.86 10.15
CA GLY A 315 -0.37 -15.32 9.39
C GLY A 315 0.04 -16.23 8.24
N ILE A 316 1.00 -15.82 7.41
CA ILE A 316 1.48 -16.59 6.24
C ILE A 316 1.95 -17.98 6.68
N ILE A 317 2.80 -18.07 7.71
CA ILE A 317 3.29 -19.36 8.21
C ILE A 317 2.12 -20.22 8.70
N SER A 318 1.24 -19.64 9.52
CA SER A 318 0.09 -20.37 10.07
C SER A 318 -0.85 -20.86 8.97
N ALA A 319 -1.12 -20.02 7.97
CA ALA A 319 -2.02 -20.32 6.87
C ALA A 319 -1.41 -21.34 5.90
N ALA A 320 -0.09 -21.29 5.68
CA ALA A 320 0.64 -22.30 4.89
C ALA A 320 0.48 -23.70 5.51
N LEU A 321 0.57 -23.82 6.84
CA LEU A 321 0.45 -25.09 7.54
C LEU A 321 -0.98 -25.66 7.54
N VAL A 322 -2.00 -24.80 7.61
CA VAL A 322 -3.40 -25.24 7.74
C VAL A 322 -4.11 -25.37 6.39
N PHE A 323 -3.91 -24.41 5.49
CA PHE A 323 -4.64 -24.28 4.22
C PHE A 323 -3.71 -24.30 3.00
N GLY A 324 -2.41 -24.54 3.19
CA GLY A 324 -1.44 -24.58 2.10
C GLY A 324 -1.30 -23.24 1.38
N PHE A 325 -1.04 -23.30 0.07
CA PHE A 325 -0.88 -22.13 -0.79
C PHE A 325 -2.10 -21.20 -0.76
N LEU A 326 -3.33 -21.75 -0.73
CA LEU A 326 -4.53 -20.93 -0.65
C LEU A 326 -4.63 -20.17 0.67
N GLY A 327 -4.16 -20.75 1.77
CA GLY A 327 -4.04 -20.05 3.03
C GLY A 327 -3.15 -18.83 2.90
N VAL A 328 -1.95 -19.01 2.36
CA VAL A 328 -0.97 -17.93 2.15
C VAL A 328 -1.53 -16.82 1.27
N LEU A 329 -2.20 -17.19 0.18
CA LEU A 329 -2.81 -16.25 -0.76
C LEU A 329 -3.86 -15.35 -0.10
N LEU A 330 -4.67 -15.91 0.80
CA LEU A 330 -5.86 -15.25 1.36
C LEU A 330 -5.67 -14.72 2.77
N ILE A 331 -4.52 -14.94 3.39
CA ILE A 331 -4.35 -14.60 4.80
C ILE A 331 -4.50 -13.10 5.05
N THR A 332 -3.97 -12.26 4.16
CA THR A 332 -4.01 -10.81 4.27
C THR A 332 -5.44 -10.25 4.32
N PRO A 333 -6.34 -10.52 3.34
CA PRO A 333 -7.73 -10.07 3.42
C PRO A 333 -8.49 -10.78 4.54
N THR A 334 -8.11 -12.01 4.91
CA THR A 334 -8.72 -12.73 6.04
C THR A 334 -8.44 -12.03 7.37
N ILE A 335 -7.18 -11.67 7.64
CA ILE A 335 -6.81 -10.93 8.86
C ILE A 335 -7.47 -9.55 8.87
N ALA A 336 -7.51 -8.85 7.73
CA ALA A 336 -8.20 -7.56 7.62
C ALA A 336 -9.71 -7.70 7.92
N SER A 337 -10.35 -8.77 7.42
CA SER A 337 -11.75 -9.10 7.70
C SER A 337 -11.99 -9.41 9.17
N VAL A 338 -11.12 -10.22 9.78
CA VAL A 338 -11.18 -10.55 11.21
C VAL A 338 -11.03 -9.28 12.04
N ARG A 339 -10.11 -8.38 11.69
CA ARG A 339 -9.94 -7.09 12.36
C ARG A 339 -11.20 -6.22 12.29
N ALA A 340 -11.85 -6.14 11.12
CA ALA A 340 -13.10 -5.39 10.95
C ALA A 340 -14.23 -5.99 11.81
N LEU A 341 -14.38 -7.32 11.80
CA LEU A 341 -15.36 -8.02 12.63
C LEU A 341 -15.10 -7.84 14.13
N LEU A 342 -13.84 -7.97 14.57
CA LEU A 342 -13.47 -7.74 15.97
C LEU A 342 -13.70 -6.30 16.39
N GLY A 343 -13.43 -5.32 15.50
CA GLY A 343 -13.73 -3.91 15.74
C GLY A 343 -15.22 -3.67 15.95
N TYR A 344 -16.06 -4.25 15.09
CA TYR A 344 -17.52 -4.21 15.23
C TYR A 344 -17.99 -4.83 16.55
N VAL A 345 -17.52 -6.04 16.88
CA VAL A 345 -17.89 -6.74 18.12
C VAL A 345 -17.44 -5.95 19.35
N PHE A 346 -16.21 -5.43 19.35
CA PHE A 346 -15.67 -4.66 20.47
C PHE A 346 -16.45 -3.37 20.71
N ARG A 347 -16.80 -2.63 19.65
CA ARG A 347 -17.63 -1.42 19.76
C ARG A 347 -19.02 -1.75 20.30
N LYS A 348 -19.64 -2.81 19.80
CA LYS A 348 -20.97 -3.24 20.25
C LYS A 348 -20.99 -3.77 21.68
N LEU A 349 -19.92 -4.44 22.14
CA LEU A 349 -19.74 -4.84 23.54
C LEU A 349 -19.56 -3.65 24.50
N ARG A 350 -19.18 -2.48 23.98
CA ARG A 350 -18.97 -1.25 24.75
C ARG A 350 -20.08 -0.22 24.53
N ASP A 351 -21.18 -0.62 23.88
CA ASP A 351 -22.30 0.25 23.51
C ASP A 351 -21.88 1.50 22.70
N LEU A 352 -20.81 1.38 21.91
CA LEU A 352 -20.32 2.42 20.99
C LEU A 352 -20.95 2.23 19.60
N GLU A 353 -21.06 3.32 18.83
CA GLU A 353 -21.48 3.22 17.43
C GLU A 353 -20.50 2.33 16.63
N PRO A 354 -20.98 1.22 16.02
CA PRO A 354 -20.09 0.20 15.46
C PRO A 354 -19.37 0.65 14.18
N PHE A 355 -19.95 1.56 13.41
CA PHE A 355 -19.39 2.07 12.16
C PHE A 355 -19.08 3.57 12.29
N GLU A 356 -18.00 4.04 11.67
CA GLU A 356 -17.77 5.49 11.57
C GLU A 356 -18.93 6.16 10.82
N SER A 357 -19.46 7.26 11.38
CA SER A 357 -20.49 8.04 10.73
C SER A 357 -19.90 8.73 9.49
N LEU A 358 -20.48 8.47 8.32
CA LEU A 358 -20.16 9.15 7.05
C LEU A 358 -20.51 10.66 7.08
N GLN A 359 -20.83 11.22 8.25
CA GLN A 359 -21.42 12.55 8.43
C GLN A 359 -20.41 13.67 8.75
N ARG A 360 -19.10 13.39 8.89
CA ARG A 360 -18.10 14.46 9.16
C ARG A 360 -17.97 15.53 8.07
N GLN A 361 -18.61 15.38 6.90
CA GLN A 361 -18.58 16.41 5.87
C GLN A 361 -19.67 17.50 6.01
N ASN A 362 -20.62 17.37 6.96
CA ASN A 362 -21.69 18.35 7.16
C ASN A 362 -21.97 18.61 8.67
N GLU A 363 -20.94 18.88 9.47
CA GLU A 363 -21.14 19.39 10.83
C GLU A 363 -21.49 20.90 10.82
N ILE A 364 -22.33 21.30 11.77
CA ILE A 364 -22.57 22.70 12.11
C ILE A 364 -21.21 23.33 12.45
N GLN A 365 -20.73 24.25 11.62
CA GLN A 365 -19.46 24.92 11.84
C GLN A 365 -19.57 25.88 13.04
N ILE A 366 -18.83 25.58 14.10
CA ILE A 366 -18.65 26.48 15.25
C ILE A 366 -17.27 27.12 15.11
N PRO A 367 -17.19 28.44 14.86
CA PRO A 367 -15.90 29.09 14.62
C PRO A 367 -14.94 28.95 15.80
N GLY A 368 -13.72 28.47 15.51
CA GLY A 368 -12.68 28.20 16.49
C GLY A 368 -12.75 26.82 17.18
N LEU A 369 -13.74 25.98 16.86
CA LEU A 369 -13.82 24.58 17.28
C LEU A 369 -13.53 23.66 16.10
N ILE A 370 -12.33 23.07 16.05
CA ILE A 370 -11.89 22.19 14.96
C ILE A 370 -11.48 20.84 15.56
N GLY A 371 -11.95 19.73 14.98
CA GLY A 371 -11.67 18.39 15.51
C GLY A 371 -12.22 18.13 16.92
N GLY A 372 -13.16 18.95 17.41
CA GLY A 372 -13.70 18.87 18.77
C GLY A 372 -12.92 19.66 19.83
N HIS A 373 -11.89 20.42 19.42
CA HIS A 373 -11.04 21.20 20.33
C HIS A 373 -11.10 22.70 20.02
N TRP A 374 -11.06 23.52 21.07
CA TRP A 374 -10.96 24.98 20.94
C TRP A 374 -9.52 25.37 20.61
N ILE A 375 -9.35 26.09 19.51
CA ILE A 375 -8.03 26.51 19.05
C ILE A 375 -7.61 27.79 19.78
N GLU A 376 -6.38 27.80 20.28
CA GLU A 376 -5.73 28.95 20.93
C GLU A 376 -4.40 29.34 20.26
N GLY A 377 -3.77 28.39 19.55
CA GLY A 377 -2.52 28.59 18.82
C GLY A 377 -2.54 27.97 17.43
N ILE A 378 -1.80 28.57 16.50
CA ILE A 378 -1.69 28.13 15.11
C ILE A 378 -0.22 28.04 14.74
N VAL A 379 0.20 26.88 14.23
CA VAL A 379 1.57 26.58 13.81
C VAL A 379 1.58 26.39 12.31
N PHE A 380 2.28 27.27 11.60
CA PHE A 380 2.46 27.19 10.15
C PHE A 380 3.80 26.55 9.80
N ASP A 381 3.82 25.80 8.70
CA ASP A 381 5.04 25.60 7.94
C ASP A 381 5.31 26.80 7.01
N LEU A 382 6.57 27.03 6.65
CA LEU A 382 6.91 28.12 5.73
C LEU A 382 6.73 27.71 4.26
N ASP A 383 7.44 26.66 3.85
CA ASP A 383 7.63 26.36 2.44
C ASP A 383 6.46 25.55 1.87
N GLY A 384 5.82 26.04 0.80
CA GLY A 384 4.65 25.39 0.20
C GLY A 384 3.33 25.70 0.91
N THR A 385 3.40 26.04 2.20
CA THR A 385 2.29 26.54 3.02
C THR A 385 2.12 28.06 2.91
N LEU A 386 3.06 28.88 3.40
CA LEU A 386 2.99 30.35 3.33
C LEU A 386 3.61 30.92 2.04
N THR A 387 4.55 30.19 1.43
CA THR A 387 5.25 30.60 0.20
C THR A 387 4.88 29.74 -1.01
N HIS A 388 5.15 30.26 -2.21
CA HIS A 388 5.02 29.49 -3.45
C HIS A 388 6.19 28.51 -3.62
N LEU A 389 5.88 27.33 -4.19
CA LEU A 389 6.87 26.40 -4.72
C LEU A 389 7.12 26.71 -6.20
N ASP A 390 8.38 26.64 -6.61
CA ASP A 390 8.79 26.80 -8.00
C ASP A 390 8.71 25.45 -8.73
N TRP A 391 7.76 25.34 -9.65
CA TRP A 391 7.57 24.15 -10.49
C TRP A 391 8.25 24.26 -11.87
N SER A 392 9.08 25.28 -12.10
CA SER A 392 9.77 25.52 -13.39
C SER A 392 10.51 24.29 -13.91
N LEU A 393 11.18 23.55 -13.03
CA LEU A 393 11.85 22.28 -13.35
C LEU A 393 10.88 21.19 -13.79
N ALA A 394 9.68 21.11 -13.20
CA ALA A 394 8.67 20.13 -13.60
C ALA A 394 8.12 20.45 -14.98
N THR A 395 7.91 21.74 -15.27
CA THR A 395 7.48 22.24 -16.58
C THR A 395 8.57 22.01 -17.64
N GLU A 396 9.85 22.26 -17.33
CA GLU A 396 10.98 22.01 -18.24
C GLU A 396 11.11 20.51 -18.57
N LEU A 397 11.02 19.64 -17.56
CA LEU A 397 11.02 18.19 -17.78
C LEU A 397 9.82 17.73 -18.57
N ALA A 398 8.62 18.29 -18.32
CA ALA A 398 7.43 17.96 -19.10
C ALA A 398 7.62 18.30 -20.58
N GLN A 399 8.18 19.47 -20.89
CA GLN A 399 8.44 19.94 -22.26
C GLN A 399 9.47 19.08 -23.01
N ARG A 400 10.48 18.52 -22.32
CA ARG A 400 11.45 17.58 -22.94
C ARG A 400 10.80 16.34 -23.54
N PHE A 401 9.59 15.99 -23.11
CA PHE A 401 8.82 14.84 -23.62
C PHE A 401 7.68 15.22 -24.59
N ASP A 402 7.70 16.41 -25.20
CA ASP A 402 6.64 16.87 -26.12
C ASP A 402 6.38 15.96 -27.31
N ARG A 403 7.37 15.16 -27.73
CA ARG A 403 7.18 14.14 -28.77
C ARG A 403 6.15 13.05 -28.40
N LEU A 404 5.76 12.93 -27.13
CA LEU A 404 4.81 11.93 -26.62
C LEU A 404 3.40 12.49 -26.37
N GLU A 405 3.09 13.71 -26.83
CA GLU A 405 1.81 14.39 -26.55
C GLU A 405 0.56 13.56 -26.92
N ARG A 406 0.65 12.77 -28.00
CA ARG A 406 -0.45 11.91 -28.47
C ARG A 406 -0.81 10.77 -27.52
N LEU A 407 0.14 10.31 -26.70
CA LEU A 407 -0.05 9.25 -25.70
C LEU A 407 -0.12 9.81 -24.28
N TRP A 408 0.47 10.99 -24.05
CA TRP A 408 0.59 11.60 -22.73
C TRP A 408 0.37 13.12 -22.80
N PRO A 409 -0.86 13.59 -22.51
CA PRO A 409 -1.21 15.01 -22.56
C PRO A 409 -0.32 15.88 -21.65
N SER A 410 -0.06 17.13 -22.06
CA SER A 410 0.78 18.10 -21.34
C SER A 410 0.39 18.30 -19.88
N GLU A 411 -0.90 18.48 -19.58
CA GLU A 411 -1.40 18.62 -18.20
C GLU A 411 -1.09 17.39 -17.33
N ARG A 412 -1.24 16.17 -17.89
CA ARG A 412 -0.94 14.92 -17.16
C ARG A 412 0.56 14.69 -17.02
N ARG A 413 1.38 15.18 -17.95
CA ARG A 413 2.85 15.13 -17.88
C ARG A 413 3.36 16.04 -16.78
N GLU A 414 2.89 17.28 -16.76
CA GLU A 414 3.30 18.25 -15.74
C GLU A 414 2.86 17.79 -14.35
N GLN A 415 1.61 17.34 -14.19
CA GLN A 415 1.16 16.75 -12.92
C GLN A 415 1.99 15.53 -12.51
N PHE A 416 2.42 14.69 -13.46
CA PHE A 416 3.30 13.56 -13.16
C PHE A 416 4.66 14.02 -12.64
N PHE A 417 5.32 14.98 -13.31
CA PHE A 417 6.63 15.46 -12.87
C PHE A 417 6.54 16.20 -11.53
N ARG A 418 5.49 17.00 -11.30
CA ARG A 418 5.22 17.59 -9.98
C ARG A 418 5.05 16.51 -8.91
N ARG A 419 4.25 15.47 -9.18
CA ARG A 419 4.07 14.31 -8.28
C ARG A 419 5.37 13.52 -8.05
N PHE A 420 6.20 13.39 -9.08
CA PHE A 420 7.47 12.69 -9.01
C PHE A 420 8.48 13.45 -8.15
N MET A 421 8.59 14.77 -8.36
CA MET A 421 9.41 15.65 -7.52
C MET A 421 8.94 15.64 -6.07
N ALA A 422 7.64 15.69 -5.85
CA ALA A 422 7.07 15.56 -4.51
C ALA A 422 7.43 14.21 -3.86
N TRP A 423 7.32 13.11 -4.62
CA TRP A 423 7.64 11.76 -4.15
C TRP A 423 9.12 11.57 -3.78
N MET A 424 10.04 12.32 -4.39
CA MET A 424 11.47 12.25 -4.08
C MET A 424 11.82 12.64 -2.63
N GLU A 425 10.88 13.24 -1.89
CA GLU A 425 11.01 13.51 -0.45
C GLU A 425 11.41 12.26 0.36
N GLY A 426 10.71 11.14 0.21
CA GLY A 426 11.01 9.92 0.98
C GLY A 426 12.40 9.34 0.71
N PRO A 427 12.75 9.04 -0.55
CA PRO A 427 14.09 8.57 -0.92
C PRO A 427 15.20 9.55 -0.52
N SER A 428 14.95 10.87 -0.65
CA SER A 428 15.93 11.89 -0.27
C SER A 428 16.31 11.80 1.21
N ILE A 429 15.33 11.65 2.09
CA ILE A 429 15.53 11.51 3.54
C ILE A 429 16.34 10.25 3.87
N VAL A 430 16.06 9.13 3.20
CA VAL A 430 16.81 7.87 3.43
C VAL A 430 18.28 8.02 3.01
N ILE A 431 18.54 8.63 1.85
CA ILE A 431 19.90 8.83 1.34
C ILE A 431 20.65 9.83 2.23
N ILE A 432 20.00 10.92 2.64
CA ILE A 432 20.59 11.90 3.57
C ILE A 432 20.94 11.24 4.90
N ASN A 433 20.02 10.46 5.49
CA ASN A 433 20.27 9.73 6.73
C ASN A 433 21.41 8.71 6.60
N LEU A 434 21.53 8.04 5.44
CA LEU A 434 22.63 7.12 5.16
C LEU A 434 23.98 7.86 5.10
N LEU A 435 24.04 9.02 4.45
CA LEU A 435 25.25 9.85 4.37
C LEU A 435 25.64 10.41 5.74
N THR A 436 24.66 10.85 6.54
CA THR A 436 24.87 11.28 7.92
C THR A 436 25.38 10.12 8.79
N TRP A 437 24.83 8.91 8.63
CA TRP A 437 25.29 7.71 9.33
C TRP A 437 26.74 7.34 8.98
N LEU A 438 27.13 7.52 7.72
CA LEU A 438 28.51 7.35 7.24
C LEU A 438 29.45 8.50 7.64
N ARG A 439 29.00 9.46 8.45
CA ARG A 439 29.73 10.66 8.90
C ARG A 439 30.15 11.61 7.77
N LEU A 440 29.53 11.52 6.59
CA LEU A 440 29.77 12.39 5.43
C LEU A 440 28.89 13.65 5.50
N HIS A 441 29.14 14.52 6.48
CA HIS A 441 28.28 15.68 6.79
C HIS A 441 28.27 16.74 5.67
N ASP A 442 29.41 16.97 5.02
CA ASP A 442 29.53 17.95 3.92
C ASP A 442 28.81 17.47 2.65
N ASP A 443 28.84 16.16 2.36
CA ASP A 443 28.13 15.59 1.21
C ASP A 443 26.63 15.53 1.44
N ALA A 444 26.20 15.24 2.68
CA ALA A 444 24.80 15.26 3.08
C ALA A 444 24.17 16.66 2.91
N SER A 445 24.88 17.72 3.33
CA SER A 445 24.40 19.11 3.19
C SER A 445 24.34 19.56 1.72
N ARG A 446 25.36 19.24 0.91
CA ARG A 446 25.37 19.52 -0.53
C ARG A 446 24.23 18.80 -1.27
N LEU A 447 23.99 17.54 -0.92
CA LEU A 447 22.90 16.75 -1.51
C LEU A 447 21.54 17.30 -1.11
N THR A 448 21.38 17.74 0.14
CA THR A 448 20.14 18.37 0.64
C THR A 448 19.79 19.61 -0.17
N ASN A 449 20.74 20.53 -0.38
CA ASN A 449 20.52 21.75 -1.16
C ASN A 449 20.18 21.45 -2.63
N ARG A 450 20.77 20.40 -3.21
CA ARG A 450 20.46 19.96 -4.58
C ARG A 450 19.08 19.32 -4.66
N MET A 451 18.70 18.52 -3.67
CA MET A 451 17.39 17.87 -3.59
C MET A 451 16.27 18.87 -3.34
N GLN A 452 16.51 19.92 -2.54
CA GLN A 452 15.54 21.01 -2.33
C GLN A 452 15.21 21.72 -3.65
N ARG A 453 16.21 22.04 -4.50
CA ARG A 453 15.94 22.59 -5.83
C ARG A 453 15.13 21.63 -6.71
N VAL A 454 15.45 20.34 -6.69
CA VAL A 454 14.71 19.32 -7.45
C VAL A 454 13.27 19.17 -6.95
N ARG A 455 12.99 19.49 -5.68
CA ARG A 455 11.66 19.47 -5.07
C ARG A 455 10.88 20.78 -5.26
N GLY A 456 11.45 21.76 -5.97
CA GLY A 456 10.80 23.03 -6.27
C GLY A 456 10.93 24.09 -5.16
N PHE A 457 11.88 23.97 -4.25
CA PHE A 457 12.19 25.03 -3.29
C PHE A 457 13.17 26.04 -3.93
N PRO A 458 12.75 27.28 -4.21
CA PRO A 458 13.64 28.31 -4.77
C PRO A 458 14.65 28.80 -3.72
N PRO A 459 15.79 29.40 -4.14
CA PRO A 459 16.71 30.08 -3.23
C PRO A 459 15.98 31.16 -2.41
N SER A 460 16.36 31.33 -1.15
CA SER A 460 15.69 32.23 -0.18
C SER A 460 15.52 33.67 -0.66
N GLU A 461 16.40 34.14 -1.54
CA GLU A 461 16.43 35.50 -2.10
C GLU A 461 15.41 35.74 -3.24
N SER A 462 14.69 34.71 -3.68
CA SER A 462 13.78 34.77 -4.85
C SER A 462 12.34 34.36 -4.53
N GLN A 463 12.06 34.06 -3.27
CA GLN A 463 10.78 33.51 -2.86
C GLN A 463 9.88 34.59 -2.29
N THR A 464 8.62 34.56 -2.67
CA THR A 464 7.59 35.49 -2.21
C THR A 464 6.53 34.77 -1.38
N LEU A 465 5.89 35.51 -0.48
CA LEU A 465 4.66 35.05 0.17
C LEU A 465 3.55 34.86 -0.86
N ARG A 466 2.61 33.97 -0.56
CA ARG A 466 1.38 33.85 -1.33
C ARG A 466 0.49 35.07 -1.12
N ASP A 467 -0.30 35.39 -2.15
CA ASP A 467 -1.29 36.46 -2.09
C ASP A 467 -2.24 36.26 -0.89
N GLY A 468 -2.47 37.32 -0.11
CA GLY A 468 -3.38 37.31 1.05
C GLY A 468 -2.80 36.72 2.35
N VAL A 469 -1.61 36.12 2.32
CA VAL A 469 -0.96 35.57 3.52
C VAL A 469 -0.52 36.65 4.53
N PRO A 470 0.05 37.80 4.13
CA PRO A 470 0.38 38.86 5.08
C PRO A 470 -0.84 39.33 5.88
N GLU A 471 -1.97 39.55 5.21
CA GLU A 471 -3.23 40.00 5.81
C GLU A 471 -3.80 38.92 6.75
N LEU A 472 -3.79 37.66 6.30
CA LEU A 472 -4.17 36.50 7.11
C LEU A 472 -3.39 36.44 8.43
N LEU A 473 -2.06 36.53 8.37
CA LEU A 473 -1.21 36.43 9.55
C LEU A 473 -1.46 37.58 10.52
N MET A 474 -1.66 38.80 10.01
CA MET A 474 -2.03 39.96 10.81
C MET A 474 -3.40 39.81 11.48
N GLU A 475 -4.39 39.23 10.79
CA GLU A 475 -5.75 39.01 11.31
C GLU A 475 -5.76 37.91 12.39
N LEU A 476 -5.13 36.76 12.12
CA LEU A 476 -5.07 35.64 13.06
C LEU A 476 -4.39 36.02 14.37
N ARG A 477 -3.32 36.82 14.30
CA ARG A 477 -2.57 37.26 15.48
C ARG A 477 -3.42 38.08 16.47
N GLN A 478 -4.49 38.72 16.02
CA GLN A 478 -5.37 39.46 16.93
C GLN A 478 -6.10 38.56 17.93
N GLN A 479 -6.27 37.27 17.60
CA GLN A 479 -7.10 36.33 18.37
C GLN A 479 -6.35 35.07 18.80
N TYR A 480 -5.26 34.70 18.11
CA TYR A 480 -4.54 33.44 18.31
C TYR A 480 -3.03 33.69 18.44
N LYS A 481 -2.34 32.80 19.16
CA LYS A 481 -0.87 32.75 19.14
C LYS A 481 -0.40 32.12 17.83
N VAL A 482 0.54 32.73 17.14
CA VAL A 482 0.98 32.26 15.82
C VAL A 482 2.46 31.86 15.86
N ALA A 483 2.77 30.66 15.39
CA ALA A 483 4.13 30.14 15.36
C ALA A 483 4.52 29.62 13.97
N LEU A 484 5.83 29.58 13.72
CA LEU A 484 6.43 29.09 12.49
C LEU A 484 7.41 27.95 12.77
N ILE A 485 7.27 26.84 12.05
CA ILE A 485 8.26 25.76 12.00
C ILE A 485 8.77 25.69 10.57
N THR A 486 10.08 25.65 10.36
CA THR A 486 10.65 25.54 9.01
C THR A 486 11.89 24.65 8.97
N SER A 487 12.10 24.01 7.82
CA SER A 487 13.31 23.24 7.53
C SER A 487 14.50 24.10 7.06
N ARG A 488 14.32 25.42 6.99
CA ARG A 488 15.37 26.40 6.66
C ARG A 488 16.28 26.67 7.84
N SER A 489 17.52 27.08 7.55
CA SER A 489 18.42 27.64 8.56
C SER A 489 17.94 29.01 9.02
N ARG A 490 18.45 29.47 10.17
CA ARG A 490 18.15 30.82 10.67
C ARG A 490 18.58 31.89 9.68
N GLN A 491 19.76 31.72 9.09
CA GLN A 491 20.30 32.64 8.08
C GLN A 491 19.40 32.72 6.83
N GLU A 492 18.88 31.59 6.35
CA GLU A 492 17.98 31.53 5.20
C GLU A 492 16.63 32.19 5.50
N LEU A 493 16.13 32.05 6.73
CA LEU A 493 14.88 32.65 7.17
C LEU A 493 15.01 34.17 7.32
N ASP A 494 16.08 34.65 7.95
CA ASP A 494 16.32 36.08 8.14
C ASP A 494 16.47 36.81 6.79
N ALA A 495 17.16 36.18 5.82
CA ALA A 495 17.26 36.70 4.46
C ALA A 495 15.89 36.76 3.75
N PHE A 496 15.04 35.75 3.96
CA PHE A 496 13.69 35.74 3.42
C PHE A 496 12.81 36.82 4.05
N PHE A 497 12.83 37.00 5.37
CA PHE A 497 12.06 38.05 6.05
C PHE A 497 12.45 39.45 5.62
N GLN A 498 13.75 39.71 5.43
CA GLN A 498 14.24 40.98 4.89
C GLN A 498 13.74 41.24 3.46
N HIS A 499 13.69 40.21 2.62
CA HIS A 499 13.22 40.33 1.24
C HIS A 499 11.70 40.47 1.13
N ALA A 500 10.94 39.78 1.99
CA ALA A 500 9.49 39.76 1.99
C ALA A 500 8.84 40.94 2.73
N GLU A 501 9.64 41.89 3.25
CA GLU A 501 9.18 43.07 4.01
C GLU A 501 8.26 42.74 5.20
N LEU A 502 8.45 41.57 5.83
CA LEU A 502 7.63 41.13 6.95
C LEU A 502 8.05 41.84 8.25
N PRO A 503 7.11 42.22 9.13
CA PRO A 503 7.45 42.81 10.43
C PRO A 503 8.09 41.76 11.35
N ASP A 504 9.17 42.14 12.04
CA ASP A 504 10.01 41.25 12.87
C ASP A 504 9.26 40.50 13.97
N ASN A 505 8.09 41.00 14.37
CA ASN A 505 7.31 40.45 15.45
C ASN A 505 6.17 39.54 14.98
N LEU A 506 6.02 39.19 13.69
CA LEU A 506 4.83 38.50 13.17
C LEU A 506 4.47 37.17 13.85
N PHE A 507 5.47 36.43 14.34
CA PHE A 507 5.31 35.14 15.00
C PHE A 507 5.70 35.21 16.48
N ASP A 508 4.91 34.60 17.35
CA ASP A 508 5.18 34.49 18.80
C ASP A 508 6.25 33.43 19.09
N ALA A 509 6.43 32.44 18.20
CA ALA A 509 7.50 31.47 18.25
C ALA A 509 7.98 31.09 16.84
N VAL A 510 9.30 30.93 16.66
CA VAL A 510 9.91 30.48 15.41
C VAL A 510 10.92 29.38 15.72
N VAL A 511 10.79 28.24 15.06
CA VAL A 511 11.71 27.11 15.16
C VAL A 511 12.27 26.77 13.78
N THR A 512 13.59 26.86 13.64
CA THR A 512 14.32 26.61 12.40
C THR A 512 15.05 25.27 12.43
N ARG A 513 15.66 24.87 11.32
CA ARG A 513 16.50 23.66 11.26
C ARG A 513 17.65 23.68 12.26
N ASP A 514 18.22 24.85 12.51
CA ASP A 514 19.38 25.00 13.40
C ASP A 514 18.99 24.87 14.89
N ASP A 515 17.69 24.98 15.19
CA ASP A 515 17.13 24.86 16.53
C ASP A 515 16.86 23.41 16.96
N LEU A 516 17.04 22.44 16.04
CA LEU A 516 16.61 21.05 16.19
C LEU A 516 17.79 20.07 16.13
N ARG A 517 17.78 19.08 17.01
CA ARG A 517 18.71 17.95 16.92
C ARG A 517 18.22 16.91 15.91
N LYS A 518 16.90 16.74 15.80
CA LYS A 518 16.26 15.87 14.81
C LYS A 518 15.20 16.69 14.04
N PRO A 519 15.40 16.95 12.74
CA PRO A 519 14.41 17.66 11.94
C PRO A 519 13.15 16.80 11.72
N SER A 520 12.12 17.41 11.13
CA SER A 520 10.93 16.71 10.63
C SER A 520 11.34 15.45 9.84
N PRO A 521 10.77 14.26 10.09
CA PRO A 521 9.46 13.96 10.71
C PRO A 521 9.44 13.81 12.24
N ASN A 522 10.44 14.29 12.98
CA ASN A 522 10.39 14.25 14.44
C ASN A 522 9.49 15.36 15.01
N SER A 523 8.77 15.07 16.10
CA SER A 523 7.93 16.03 16.82
C SER A 523 8.69 17.04 17.69
N GLU A 524 10.03 16.97 17.74
CA GLU A 524 10.89 17.88 18.51
C GLU A 524 10.57 19.36 18.25
N GLY A 525 10.39 19.76 16.99
CA GLY A 525 10.07 21.16 16.66
C GLY A 525 8.71 21.61 17.15
N LEU A 526 7.69 20.76 17.02
CA LEU A 526 6.34 21.08 17.50
C LEU A 526 6.30 21.15 19.03
N LEU A 527 6.95 20.22 19.73
CA LEU A 527 7.04 20.23 21.18
C LEU A 527 7.70 21.51 21.71
N LYS A 528 8.77 21.97 21.04
CA LYS A 528 9.45 23.21 21.39
C LYS A 528 8.56 24.45 21.16
N VAL A 529 7.77 24.47 20.08
CA VAL A 529 6.76 25.53 19.87
C VAL A 529 5.71 25.51 20.98
N LEU A 530 5.17 24.34 21.33
CA LEU A 530 4.15 24.21 22.39
C LEU A 530 4.67 24.69 23.75
N GLU A 531 5.93 24.40 24.06
CA GLU A 531 6.60 24.88 25.27
C GLU A 531 6.73 26.41 25.28
N VAL A 532 7.19 27.01 24.17
CA VAL A 532 7.34 28.47 24.03
C VAL A 532 5.98 29.18 24.10
N LEU A 533 4.97 28.64 23.43
CA LEU A 533 3.62 29.21 23.44
C LEU A 533 2.87 28.95 24.76
N ASN A 534 3.36 28.02 25.59
CA ASN A 534 2.70 27.55 26.80
C ASN A 534 1.25 27.12 26.53
N LEU A 535 1.06 26.25 25.54
CA LEU A 535 -0.24 25.72 25.12
C LEU A 535 -0.24 24.18 25.13
N PRO A 536 -1.37 23.54 25.51
CA PRO A 536 -1.53 22.10 25.31
C PRO A 536 -1.64 21.78 23.81
N ALA A 537 -1.16 20.61 23.39
CA ALA A 537 -1.14 20.21 21.98
C ALA A 537 -2.53 20.26 21.32
N GLU A 538 -3.56 19.81 22.05
CA GLU A 538 -4.95 19.78 21.59
C GLU A 538 -5.54 21.16 21.27
N ALA A 539 -5.00 22.23 21.88
CA ALA A 539 -5.43 23.60 21.61
C ALA A 539 -4.62 24.26 20.47
N CYS A 540 -3.71 23.52 19.83
CA CYS A 540 -2.89 23.99 18.74
C CYS A 540 -3.30 23.37 17.42
N LEU A 541 -3.42 24.25 16.42
CA LEU A 541 -3.71 23.89 15.04
C LEU A 541 -2.41 23.87 14.23
N VAL A 542 -2.07 22.72 13.66
CA VAL A 542 -0.90 22.56 12.79
C VAL A 542 -1.37 22.62 11.35
N VAL A 543 -0.83 23.58 10.60
CA VAL A 543 -1.17 23.85 9.20
C VAL A 543 0.03 23.49 8.32
N GLY A 544 -0.18 22.54 7.40
CA GLY A 544 0.88 22.06 6.51
C GLY A 544 0.36 21.55 5.17
N ASP A 545 1.27 21.47 4.20
CA ASP A 545 1.01 21.02 2.83
C ASP A 545 1.54 19.59 2.57
N THR A 546 2.05 18.90 3.58
CA THR A 546 2.54 17.52 3.45
C THR A 546 1.96 16.57 4.50
N GLU A 547 1.69 15.32 4.11
CA GLU A 547 1.24 14.24 5.00
C GLU A 547 2.26 13.97 6.11
N LEU A 548 3.55 14.26 5.86
CA LEU A 548 4.61 14.15 6.85
C LEU A 548 4.42 15.14 8.00
N GLN A 549 4.11 16.41 7.69
CA GLN A 549 3.84 17.45 8.70
C GLN A 549 2.60 17.14 9.52
N LEU A 550 1.53 16.65 8.89
CA LEU A 550 0.30 16.31 9.62
C LEU A 550 0.53 15.14 10.58
N ARG A 551 1.34 14.15 10.19
CA ARG A 551 1.71 13.04 11.07
C ARG A 551 2.51 13.48 12.28
N VAL A 552 3.30 14.54 12.16
CA VAL A 552 4.05 15.11 13.30
C VAL A 552 3.10 15.66 14.34
N GLY A 553 2.04 16.36 13.90
CA GLY A 553 1.05 16.90 14.82
C GLY A 553 0.09 15.84 15.37
N GLU A 554 -0.31 14.85 14.56
CA GLU A 554 -1.08 13.67 15.00
C GLU A 554 -0.34 12.93 16.13
N ALA A 555 0.98 12.76 16.02
CA ALA A 555 1.80 12.07 17.01
C ALA A 555 1.83 12.77 18.39
N VAL A 556 1.53 14.08 18.44
CA VAL A 556 1.51 14.90 19.67
C VAL A 556 0.08 15.19 20.12
N GLY A 557 -0.93 14.83 19.32
CA GLY A 557 -2.34 15.10 19.62
C GLY A 557 -2.79 16.53 19.29
N ALA A 558 -2.11 17.20 18.36
CA ALA A 558 -2.53 18.52 17.86
C ALA A 558 -3.58 18.38 16.74
N VAL A 559 -4.39 19.41 16.54
CA VAL A 559 -5.41 19.46 15.47
C VAL A 559 -4.71 19.73 14.12
N GLN A 560 -5.09 19.02 13.06
CA GLN A 560 -4.39 19.02 11.77
C GLN A 560 -5.20 19.65 10.64
N VAL A 561 -4.60 20.61 9.92
CA VAL A 561 -5.14 21.17 8.68
C VAL A 561 -4.21 20.87 7.51
N GLY A 562 -4.71 20.09 6.56
CA GLY A 562 -4.03 19.84 5.30
C GLY A 562 -4.37 20.88 4.24
N LEU A 563 -3.37 21.51 3.64
CA LEU A 563 -3.55 22.47 2.55
C LEU A 563 -3.36 21.81 1.19
N LEU A 564 -4.30 21.97 0.26
CA LEU A 564 -4.20 21.50 -1.13
C LEU A 564 -3.35 22.43 -2.00
N CYS A 565 -2.69 23.44 -1.43
CA CYS A 565 -1.64 24.22 -2.08
C CYS A 565 -0.26 23.55 -1.91
N GLY A 566 0.76 24.10 -2.57
CA GLY A 566 2.14 23.59 -2.44
C GLY A 566 2.29 22.14 -2.90
N MET A 567 2.90 21.31 -2.05
CA MET A 567 3.02 19.87 -2.23
C MET A 567 1.68 19.14 -2.07
N GLY A 568 0.76 19.72 -1.30
CA GLY A 568 -0.53 19.13 -0.94
C GLY A 568 -1.51 19.00 -2.10
N ALA A 569 -1.33 19.78 -3.16
CA ALA A 569 -2.04 19.62 -4.45
C ALA A 569 -1.89 18.22 -5.06
N THR A 570 -0.88 17.48 -4.63
CA THR A 570 -0.56 16.13 -5.12
C THR A 570 -0.80 15.03 -4.09
N GLN A 571 -1.23 15.39 -2.88
CA GLN A 571 -1.37 14.48 -1.74
C GLN A 571 -2.84 14.24 -1.39
N ASN A 572 -3.08 13.25 -0.52
CA ASN A 572 -4.43 12.92 -0.03
C ASN A 572 -4.41 12.90 1.50
N PHE A 573 -4.98 13.95 2.10
CA PHE A 573 -5.00 14.20 3.53
C PHE A 573 -6.14 13.47 4.25
N SER A 574 -6.21 12.14 4.13
CA SER A 574 -7.34 11.37 4.68
C SER A 574 -7.47 11.41 6.21
N ASN A 575 -6.44 11.88 6.92
CA ASN A 575 -6.37 11.93 8.38
C ASN A 575 -6.33 13.36 8.94
N ALA A 576 -6.43 14.39 8.09
CA ALA A 576 -6.52 15.77 8.58
C ALA A 576 -7.90 16.01 9.20
N ASP A 577 -7.95 16.82 10.25
CA ASP A 577 -9.21 17.26 10.86
C ASP A 577 -9.95 18.24 9.94
N LEU A 578 -9.19 18.98 9.11
CA LEU A 578 -9.71 19.88 8.09
C LEU A 578 -8.81 19.88 6.85
N ILE A 579 -9.41 20.06 5.67
CA ILE A 579 -8.69 20.20 4.40
C ILE A 579 -9.13 21.50 3.75
N LEU A 580 -8.17 22.35 3.37
CA LEU A 580 -8.42 23.65 2.75
C LEU A 580 -7.66 23.78 1.43
N ASP A 581 -8.13 24.64 0.53
CA ASP A 581 -7.45 24.89 -0.74
C ASP A 581 -6.23 25.81 -0.56
N ALA A 582 -6.36 26.81 0.32
CA ALA A 582 -5.32 27.79 0.62
C ALA A 582 -5.28 28.15 2.12
N PRO A 583 -4.15 28.66 2.64
CA PRO A 583 -4.05 29.10 4.04
C PRO A 583 -5.03 30.25 4.35
N THR A 584 -5.39 31.07 3.36
CA THR A 584 -6.35 32.18 3.50
C THR A 584 -7.76 31.72 3.85
N ASP A 585 -8.13 30.49 3.48
CA ASP A 585 -9.47 29.94 3.78
C ASP A 585 -9.66 29.69 5.27
N LEU A 586 -8.57 29.64 6.04
CA LEU A 586 -8.57 29.38 7.47
C LEU A 586 -9.39 30.42 8.26
N VAL A 587 -9.43 31.66 7.77
CA VAL A 587 -10.21 32.76 8.37
C VAL A 587 -11.69 32.39 8.48
N GLY A 588 -12.26 31.72 7.47
CA GLY A 588 -13.67 31.34 7.48
C GLY A 588 -14.03 30.34 8.57
N TYR A 589 -13.06 29.56 9.06
CA TYR A 589 -13.24 28.53 10.09
C TYR A 589 -12.86 29.02 11.49
N LEU A 590 -12.02 30.05 11.58
CA LEU A 590 -11.51 30.59 12.84
C LEU A 590 -12.20 31.90 13.27
N ASN A 591 -12.74 32.69 12.34
CA ASN A 591 -13.40 33.94 12.71
C ASN A 591 -14.76 33.71 13.34
N ARG A 592 -14.86 34.03 14.64
CA ARG A 592 -16.14 34.18 15.32
C ARG A 592 -16.87 35.41 14.78
N PRO A 593 -18.08 35.31 14.20
CA PRO A 593 -18.82 36.50 13.83
C PRO A 593 -19.04 37.36 15.07
N GLN A 594 -18.73 38.66 14.97
CA GLN A 594 -18.83 39.65 16.07
C GLN A 594 -20.22 39.70 16.75
N VAL A 595 -21.24 39.13 16.11
CA VAL A 595 -22.62 39.04 16.62
C VAL A 595 -22.73 38.10 17.84
N MET A 596 -21.85 37.10 17.98
CA MET A 596 -21.89 36.15 19.11
C MET A 596 -21.20 36.68 20.39
N ALA A 597 -20.30 37.65 20.28
CA ALA A 597 -19.61 38.25 21.42
C ALA A 597 -20.54 39.07 22.33
N LYS A 598 -21.70 39.51 21.83
CA LYS A 598 -22.71 40.26 22.60
C LYS A 598 -23.76 39.40 23.29
N MET A 599 -23.84 38.10 22.99
CA MET A 599 -24.83 37.20 23.62
C MET A 599 -24.33 36.53 24.90
N TRP A 600 -23.03 36.65 25.20
CA TRP A 600 -22.39 36.07 26.38
C TRP A 600 -21.58 37.10 27.21
N SER A 601 -21.87 38.39 27.03
CA SER A 601 -21.55 39.49 27.95
C SER A 601 -22.86 40.02 28.54
#